data_AF-B0X6N1-F1
#
_entry.id   AF-B0X6N1-F1
#
_cell.length_a   1.000
_cell.length_b   1.000
_cell.length_c   1.000
_cell.angle_alpha   90.00
_cell.angle_beta   90.00
_cell.angle_gamma   90.00
#
_symmetry.space_group_name_H-M   'P 1'
#
loop_
_entity.id
_entity.type
_entity.pdbx_description
1 polymer ?
#
loop_
_entity_poly.entity_id
_entity_poly.type
_entity_poly.pdbx_seq_one_letter_code
_entity_poly.pdbx_strand_id
1 'polypeptide(L)' 'MTETLQLRGQLTLIVWKLTRDDASYGIPQKRLYGHSHFISDVVLSSDGNYALSGSWDKTLRF' A
#
# COMPACT_ATOMS: atom_id res chain seq x y z
N MET A 1 4.29 -1.58 25.61
CA MET A 1 3.24 -1.99 24.66
C MET A 1 3.92 -2.05 23.30
N THR A 2 3.90 -3.22 22.66
CA THR A 2 4.95 -3.72 21.77
C THR A 2 5.13 -2.89 20.48
N GLU A 3 6.23 -2.14 20.37
CA GLU A 3 6.66 -1.54 19.11
C GLU A 3 7.46 -2.59 18.35
N THR A 4 6.81 -3.30 17.43
CA THR A 4 7.51 -4.27 16.57
C THR A 4 8.25 -3.48 15.50
N LEU A 5 9.55 -3.26 15.72
CA LEU A 5 10.50 -2.81 14.71
C LEU A 5 10.39 -3.73 13.49
N GLN A 6 9.66 -3.31 12.46
CA GLN A 6 9.57 -4.02 11.20
C GLN A 6 10.82 -3.72 10.36
N LEU A 7 11.97 -4.19 10.87
CA LEU A 7 13.26 -4.20 10.19
C LEU A 7 13.26 -5.29 9.12
N ARG A 8 12.79 -4.92 7.94
CA ARG A 8 13.22 -5.42 6.62
C ARG A 8 12.59 -4.48 5.60
N GLY A 9 13.34 -4.11 4.56
CA GLY A 9 12.86 -3.27 3.45
C GLY A 9 11.76 -3.97 2.65
N GLN A 10 10.62 -4.20 3.28
CA GLN A 10 9.41 -4.70 2.64
C GLN A 10 8.86 -3.55 1.84
N LEU A 11 8.55 -3.83 0.58
CA LEU A 11 7.97 -2.83 -0.28
C LEU A 11 6.47 -2.87 -0.01
N THR A 12 5.95 -1.69 0.35
CA THR A 12 4.61 -1.55 0.91
C THR A 12 3.78 -0.63 0.03
N LEU A 13 2.48 -0.86 0.02
CA LEU A 13 1.53 0.09 -0.57
C LEU A 13 0.97 0.98 0.54
N ILE A 14 0.67 2.23 0.20
CA ILE A 14 0.00 3.16 1.11
C ILE A 14 -1.36 3.53 0.51
N VAL A 15 -2.40 3.37 1.30
CA VAL A 15 -3.75 3.86 0.99
C VAL A 15 -3.85 5.29 1.49
N TRP A 16 -4.17 6.21 0.59
CA TRP A 16 -4.32 7.64 0.90
C TRP A 16 -5.79 8.03 0.82
N LYS A 17 -6.25 8.81 1.81
CA LYS A 17 -7.51 9.52 1.72
C LYS A 17 -7.23 10.91 1.14
N LEU A 18 -7.70 11.17 -0.07
CA LEU A 18 -7.52 12.47 -0.70
C LEU A 18 -8.40 13.53 -0.05
N THR A 19 -7.83 14.70 0.16
CA THR A 19 -8.49 15.91 0.66
C THR A 19 -8.48 16.96 -0.44
N ARG A 20 -9.48 17.85 -0.46
CA ARG A 20 -9.59 18.91 -1.49
C ARG A 20 -8.94 20.22 -1.04
N ASP A 21 -8.22 20.19 0.07
CA ASP A 21 -7.58 21.34 0.67
C ASP A 21 -6.19 21.57 0.05
N ASP A 22 -5.90 22.79 -0.40
CA ASP A 22 -4.62 23.16 -1.02
C ASP A 22 -3.39 22.98 -0.09
N ALA A 23 -3.63 22.89 1.22
CA ALA A 23 -2.58 22.68 2.23
C ALA A 23 -2.17 21.22 2.39
N SER A 24 -3.04 20.26 2.06
CA SER A 24 -2.76 18.83 2.16
C SER A 24 -3.56 18.05 1.12
N TYR A 25 -2.86 17.44 0.17
CA TYR A 25 -3.49 16.68 -0.93
C TYR A 25 -4.07 15.32 -0.49
N GLY A 26 -3.62 14.81 0.66
CA GLY A 26 -4.18 13.60 1.22
C GLY A 26 -3.52 13.18 2.53
N ILE A 27 -4.21 12.31 3.25
CA ILE A 27 -3.80 11.76 4.54
C ILE A 27 -3.53 10.27 4.36
N PRO A 28 -2.35 9.75 4.76
CA PRO A 28 -2.06 8.33 4.68
C PRO A 28 -2.95 7.60 5.69
N GLN A 29 -3.80 6.69 5.20
CA GLN A 29 -4.79 6.00 6.02
C GLN A 29 -4.33 4.61 6.45
N LYS A 30 -3.65 3.88 5.56
CA LYS A 30 -3.21 2.50 5.83
C LYS A 30 -1.94 2.16 5.06
N ARG A 31 -1.11 1.31 5.66
CA ARG A 31 0.04 0.68 4.99
C ARG A 31 -0.25 -0.80 4.78
N LEU A 32 -0.13 -1.28 3.55
CA LEU A 32 -0.32 -2.67 3.16
C LEU A 32 1.06 -3.34 3.09
N TYR A 33 1.24 -4.37 3.90
CA TYR A 33 2.49 -5.13 3.99
C TYR A 33 2.30 -6.51 3.38
N GLY A 34 3.39 -7.09 2.89
CA GLY A 34 3.41 -8.48 2.49
C GLY A 34 4.34 -8.77 1.33
N HIS A 35 4.58 -7.79 0.45
CA HIS A 35 5.50 -7.97 -0.65
C HIS A 35 6.94 -7.92 -0.19
N SER A 36 7.69 -8.96 -0.59
CA SER A 36 9.10 -9.12 -0.25
C SER A 36 10.05 -8.55 -1.30
N HIS A 37 9.50 -8.04 -2.41
CA HIS A 37 10.25 -7.42 -3.50
C HIS A 37 9.44 -6.32 -4.20
N PHE A 38 10.06 -5.65 -5.18
CA PHE A 38 9.49 -4.50 -5.89
C PHE A 38 8.09 -4.77 -6.41
N ILE A 39 7.17 -3.94 -5.98
CA ILE A 39 5.81 -3.88 -6.49
C ILE A 39 5.92 -3.22 -7.86
N SER A 40 5.55 -3.95 -8.90
CA SER A 40 5.62 -3.48 -10.28
C SER A 40 4.31 -2.89 -10.77
N ASP A 41 3.18 -3.33 -10.18
CA ASP A 41 1.86 -2.95 -10.67
C ASP A 41 0.82 -2.94 -9.54
N VAL A 42 -0.21 -2.08 -9.70
CA VAL A 42 -1.37 -1.99 -8.83
C VAL A 42 -2.62 -1.66 -9.64
N VAL A 43 -3.68 -2.44 -9.44
CA VAL A 43 -4.98 -2.23 -10.09
C VAL A 43 -6.05 -2.11 -9.01
N LEU A 44 -6.92 -1.10 -9.14
CA LEU A 44 -8.08 -0.92 -8.26
C LEU A 44 -9.30 -1.60 -8.87
N SER A 45 -10.10 -2.24 -8.01
CA SER A 45 -11.44 -2.67 -8.40
C SER A 45 -12.33 -1.47 -8.70
N SER A 46 -13.27 -1.63 -9.63
CA SER A 46 -14.20 -0.56 -10.03
C SER A 46 -15.09 -0.05 -8.89
N ASP A 47 -15.35 -0.91 -7.90
CA ASP A 47 -16.11 -0.56 -6.69
C ASP A 47 -15.24 0.14 -5.62
N GLY A 48 -13.94 0.25 -5.83
CA GLY A 48 -12.99 0.90 -4.92
C GLY A 48 -12.73 0.15 -3.61
N ASN A 49 -13.30 -1.05 -3.42
CA ASN A 49 -13.17 -1.80 -2.16
C ASN A 49 -11.91 -2.67 -2.11
N TYR A 50 -11.35 -3.00 -3.28
CA TYR A 50 -10.22 -3.90 -3.43
C TYR A 50 -9.13 -3.30 -4.31
N ALA A 51 -7.89 -3.70 -4.04
CA ALA A 51 -6.73 -3.39 -4.85
C ALA A 51 -5.94 -4.68 -5.06
N LEU A 52 -5.51 -4.95 -6.28
CA LEU A 52 -4.60 -6.05 -6.59
C LEU A 52 -3.20 -5.48 -6.83
N SER A 53 -2.21 -5.99 -6.12
CA SER A 53 -0.80 -5.61 -6.32
C SER A 53 0.03 -6.78 -6.83
N GLY A 54 0.85 -6.51 -7.85
CA GLY A 54 1.82 -7.45 -8.41
C GLY A 54 3.24 -7.07 -8.04
N SER A 55 4.03 -8.07 -7.66
CA SER A 55 5.43 -7.88 -7.28
C SER A 55 6.36 -8.87 -7.98
N TRP A 56 7.62 -8.45 -8.09
CA TRP A 56 8.73 -9.27 -8.54
C TRP A 56 9.05 -10.43 -7.57
N ASP A 57 8.39 -10.50 -6.41
CA ASP A 57 8.40 -11.67 -5.52
C ASP A 57 7.61 -12.86 -6.08
N LYS A 58 7.09 -12.73 -7.32
CA LYS A 58 6.28 -13.73 -8.03
C LYS A 58 4.93 -13.98 -7.37
N THR A 59 4.44 -13.02 -6.58
CA THR A 59 3.13 -13.08 -5.94
C THR A 59 2.22 -11.93 -6.36
N LEU A 60 0.92 -12.22 -6.32
CA LEU A 60 -0.16 -11.25 -6.41
C LEU A 60 -0.86 -11.19 -5.04
N ARG A 61 -1.22 -9.99 -4.57
CA ARG A 61 -1.88 -9.79 -3.28
C ARG A 61 -3.06 -8.83 -3.41
N PHE A 62 -4.10 -9.07 -2.60
CA PHE A 62 -5.34 -8.29 -2.51
C PHE A 62 -5.45 -7.54 -1.17
#